data_AF-A0A2S4PPJ1-F1
#
_entry.id   AF-A0A2S4PPJ1-F1
#
_cell.length_a   1.000
_cell.length_b   1.000
_cell.length_c   1.000
_cell.angle_alpha   90.00
_cell.angle_beta   90.00
_cell.angle_gamma   90.00
#
_symmetry.space_group_name_H-M   'P 1'
#
loop_
_entity.id
_entity.type
_entity.pdbx_description
1 polymer ?
#
loop_
_entity_poly.entity_id
_entity_poly.type
_entity_poly.pdbx_seq_one_letter_code
_entity_poly.pdbx_strand_id
1 'polypeptide(L)'
;MCRFLVYKGSNDILLSKLILDPTHSILTQSFDSRLRLDLSRPHNGDGFGIGYYTDQTLGSEPCIFTSTTPAWNCSNLQRLASKTTSRLIFAHVRATTEGSLSEDNCHPFCHGSLMWMHNGGLQCWKYIKRKLGDRLADKWYLGVHGATDSEWVFALFLDTLERMGNNPSKPPPHGFRPAALREAMLKTIKQINDFIAEIPQSVIEHENVNTQCLLNFAVTDGHSVICTRYVSSKTDEAASLYYSSGSSWRDKSSKGEFQMDRQDKGADMVLVASEPLTFDR
;
A
#
# COMPACT_ATOMS: atom_id res chain seq x y z
N MET A 1 1.15 5.71 11.98
CA MET A 1 1.50 5.11 10.66
C MET A 1 0.71 3.82 10.43
N CYS A 2 0.14 3.66 9.24
CA CYS A 2 -0.60 2.46 8.81
C CYS A 2 0.27 1.21 8.70
N ARG A 3 -0.31 0.02 8.47
CA ARG A 3 0.41 -1.20 8.04
C ARG A 3 -0.22 -1.76 6.77
N PHE A 4 0.58 -2.36 5.89
CA PHE A 4 0.09 -3.07 4.72
C PHE A 4 0.79 -4.42 4.49
N LEU A 5 0.11 -5.25 3.71
CA LEU A 5 0.53 -6.55 3.22
C LEU A 5 0.25 -6.65 1.71
N VAL A 6 1.19 -7.22 0.97
CA VAL A 6 1.06 -7.59 -0.43
C VAL A 6 1.41 -9.06 -0.58
N TYR A 7 0.56 -9.79 -1.29
CA TYR A 7 0.83 -11.13 -1.77
C TYR A 7 0.77 -11.16 -3.29
N LYS A 8 1.71 -11.87 -3.91
CA LYS A 8 1.65 -12.27 -5.31
C LYS A 8 2.13 -13.71 -5.45
N GLY A 9 1.36 -14.57 -6.09
CA GLY A 9 1.70 -15.97 -6.31
C GLY A 9 1.33 -16.49 -7.69
N SER A 10 1.94 -17.60 -8.08
CA SER A 10 1.57 -18.39 -9.26
C SER A 10 0.25 -19.13 -9.07
N ASN A 11 -0.13 -19.40 -7.83
CA ASN A 11 -1.36 -20.09 -7.44
C ASN A 11 -2.20 -19.24 -6.50
N ASP A 12 -3.49 -19.53 -6.47
CA ASP A 12 -4.44 -18.91 -5.58
C ASP A 12 -4.13 -19.25 -4.12
N ILE A 13 -4.19 -18.24 -3.26
CA ILE A 13 -4.15 -18.42 -1.81
C ILE A 13 -5.46 -17.93 -1.19
N LEU A 14 -5.91 -18.64 -0.16
CA LEU A 14 -7.05 -18.21 0.64
C LEU A 14 -6.67 -16.95 1.44
N LEU A 15 -7.52 -15.93 1.38
CA LEU A 15 -7.29 -14.65 2.05
C LEU A 15 -7.03 -14.80 3.56
N SER A 16 -7.72 -15.73 4.24
CA SER A 16 -7.54 -15.98 5.68
C SER A 16 -6.10 -16.34 6.05
N LYS A 17 -5.41 -17.11 5.20
CA LYS A 17 -4.02 -17.58 5.43
C LYS A 17 -2.99 -16.44 5.46
N LEU A 18 -3.39 -15.25 5.04
CA LEU A 18 -2.59 -14.03 5.03
C LEU A 18 -3.13 -12.99 6.02
N ILE A 19 -4.45 -12.82 6.05
CA ILE A 19 -5.10 -11.70 6.72
C ILE A 19 -5.47 -12.02 8.18
N LEU A 20 -5.77 -13.28 8.49
CA LEU A 20 -6.36 -13.69 9.77
C LEU A 20 -5.46 -14.68 10.51
N ASP A 21 -5.12 -15.79 9.85
CA ASP A 21 -4.59 -17.00 10.47
C ASP A 21 -3.16 -16.86 11.03
N PRO A 22 -2.25 -16.09 10.40
CA PRO A 22 -0.90 -15.88 10.96
C PRO A 22 -0.94 -15.20 12.33
N THR A 23 -0.07 -15.64 13.25
CA THR A 23 0.03 -15.08 14.61
C THR A 23 0.23 -13.57 14.61
N HIS A 24 1.02 -13.04 13.67
CA HIS A 24 1.22 -11.60 13.45
C HIS A 24 0.62 -11.12 12.14
N SER A 25 -0.58 -11.60 11.81
CA SER A 25 -1.33 -11.22 10.60
C SER A 25 -1.59 -9.71 10.51
N ILE A 26 -2.03 -9.25 9.33
CA ILE A 26 -2.40 -7.83 9.17
C ILE A 26 -3.56 -7.44 10.11
N LEU A 27 -4.45 -8.39 10.46
CA LEU A 27 -5.45 -8.18 11.49
C LEU A 27 -4.81 -8.01 12.86
N THR A 28 -3.85 -8.84 13.28
CA THR A 28 -3.14 -8.63 14.56
C THR A 28 -2.43 -7.28 14.57
N GLN A 29 -1.74 -6.93 13.48
CA GLN A 29 -1.05 -5.65 13.30
C GLN A 29 -2.00 -4.44 13.39
N SER A 30 -3.32 -4.64 13.27
CA SER A 30 -4.28 -3.55 13.45
C SER A 30 -4.42 -3.08 14.89
N PHE A 31 -4.11 -3.91 15.90
CA PHE A 31 -4.14 -3.52 17.32
C PHE A 31 -2.83 -3.83 18.08
N ASP A 32 -1.93 -4.65 17.53
CA ASP A 32 -0.60 -4.96 18.05
C ASP A 32 0.45 -4.84 16.93
N SER A 33 0.90 -3.61 16.65
CA SER A 33 1.97 -3.32 15.67
C SER A 33 3.27 -3.07 16.43
N ARG A 34 4.30 -3.89 16.17
CA ARG A 34 5.52 -3.95 17.00
C ARG A 34 6.71 -3.20 16.41
N LEU A 35 6.71 -2.95 15.10
CA LEU A 35 7.83 -2.32 14.37
C LEU A 35 7.46 -0.93 13.82
N ARG A 36 6.54 -0.25 14.50
CA ARG A 36 6.11 1.11 14.17
C ARG A 36 7.09 2.13 14.78
N LEU A 37 7.57 3.08 13.97
CA LEU A 37 8.43 4.18 14.45
C LEU A 37 7.66 5.19 15.33
N ASP A 38 6.40 5.47 14.98
CA ASP A 38 5.54 6.42 15.69
C ASP A 38 4.76 5.72 16.81
N LEU A 39 5.16 5.92 18.06
CA LEU A 39 4.53 5.29 19.22
C LEU A 39 3.31 6.07 19.76
N SER A 40 2.96 7.23 19.19
CA SER A 40 1.88 8.08 19.70
C SER A 40 0.48 7.49 19.50
N ARG A 41 0.32 6.63 18.48
CA ARG A 41 -0.91 5.91 18.20
C ARG A 41 -0.64 4.41 18.23
N PRO A 42 -1.10 3.65 19.23
CA PRO A 42 -0.74 2.25 19.36
C PRO A 42 -1.49 1.32 18.39
N HIS A 43 -2.62 1.77 17.80
CA HIS A 43 -3.47 0.94 16.94
C HIS A 43 -3.67 1.54 15.54
N ASN A 44 -4.06 0.69 14.58
CA ASN A 44 -4.59 1.00 13.26
C ASN A 44 -6.10 0.67 13.22
N GLY A 45 -6.88 1.43 13.99
CA GLY A 45 -8.33 1.20 14.16
C GLY A 45 -9.22 2.03 13.24
N ASP A 46 -8.65 2.90 12.40
CA ASP A 46 -9.41 3.91 11.65
C ASP A 46 -9.89 3.42 10.28
N GLY A 47 -10.00 2.09 10.16
CA GLY A 47 -10.44 1.39 8.97
C GLY A 47 -9.42 0.38 8.42
N PHE A 48 -9.86 -0.37 7.43
CA PHE A 48 -9.04 -1.31 6.68
C PHE A 48 -9.52 -1.36 5.23
N GLY A 49 -8.71 -1.99 4.38
CA GLY A 49 -9.20 -2.45 3.10
C GLY A 49 -8.40 -3.60 2.53
N ILE A 50 -9.10 -4.46 1.82
CA ILE A 50 -8.57 -5.62 1.13
C ILE A 50 -8.92 -5.48 -0.35
N GLY A 51 -7.92 -5.49 -1.21
CA GLY A 51 -8.06 -5.50 -2.65
C GLY A 51 -7.48 -6.78 -3.24
N TYR A 52 -8.15 -7.39 -4.21
CA TYR A 52 -7.69 -8.62 -4.84
C TYR A 52 -8.18 -8.72 -6.28
N TYR A 53 -7.39 -9.35 -7.14
CA TYR A 53 -7.80 -9.63 -8.51
C TYR A 53 -8.55 -10.96 -8.57
N THR A 54 -9.52 -11.02 -9.47
CA THR A 54 -10.35 -12.22 -9.70
C THR A 54 -10.06 -12.80 -11.08
N ASP A 55 -10.88 -13.75 -11.54
CA ASP A 55 -10.76 -14.30 -12.88
C ASP A 55 -10.91 -13.20 -13.95
N GLN A 56 -10.07 -13.26 -14.99
CA GLN A 56 -10.04 -12.24 -16.05
C GLN A 56 -11.37 -12.08 -16.79
N THR A 57 -12.22 -13.10 -16.78
CA THR A 57 -13.57 -13.04 -17.37
C THR A 57 -14.50 -12.07 -16.64
N LEU A 58 -14.19 -11.68 -15.41
CA LEU A 58 -14.94 -10.71 -14.62
C LEU A 58 -14.46 -9.26 -14.79
N GLY A 59 -13.36 -9.05 -15.52
CA GLY A 59 -12.75 -7.74 -15.73
C GLY A 59 -11.29 -7.69 -15.32
N SER A 60 -10.64 -6.57 -15.64
CA SER A 60 -9.24 -6.30 -15.27
C SER A 60 -9.12 -5.59 -13.91
N GLU A 61 -10.22 -5.05 -13.45
CA GLU A 61 -10.35 -4.24 -12.25
C GLU A 61 -10.28 -5.14 -11.01
N PRO A 62 -9.63 -4.66 -9.93
CA PRO A 62 -9.61 -5.36 -8.66
C PRO A 62 -10.99 -5.33 -7.99
N CYS A 63 -11.31 -6.36 -7.21
CA CYS A 63 -12.37 -6.28 -6.21
C CYS A 63 -11.80 -5.65 -4.94
N ILE A 64 -12.47 -4.62 -4.41
CA ILE A 64 -12.02 -3.90 -3.19
C ILE A 64 -13.12 -3.96 -2.14
N PHE A 65 -12.72 -4.32 -0.93
CA PHE A 65 -13.54 -4.27 0.27
C PHE A 65 -12.85 -3.38 1.31
N THR A 66 -13.40 -2.18 1.51
CA THR A 66 -12.96 -1.21 2.51
C THR A 66 -14.02 -1.05 3.61
N SER A 67 -13.60 -0.63 4.79
CA SER A 67 -14.51 -0.20 5.85
C SER A 67 -13.79 0.73 6.82
N THR A 68 -14.53 1.68 7.40
CA THR A 68 -14.07 2.50 8.52
C THR A 68 -14.12 1.78 9.87
N THR A 69 -14.76 0.61 9.94
CA THR A 69 -14.78 -0.22 11.15
C THR A 69 -13.39 -0.83 11.37
N PRO A 70 -12.90 -0.92 12.62
CA PRO A 70 -11.65 -1.62 12.90
C PRO A 70 -11.67 -3.07 12.41
N ALA A 71 -10.57 -3.53 11.80
CA ALA A 71 -10.49 -4.87 11.18
C ALA A 71 -10.86 -6.00 12.15
N TRP A 72 -10.41 -5.90 13.41
CA TRP A 72 -10.69 -6.90 14.45
C TRP A 72 -12.18 -7.04 14.81
N ASN A 73 -13.00 -6.03 14.51
CA ASN A 73 -14.43 -6.04 14.82
C ASN A 73 -15.31 -6.32 13.58
N CYS A 74 -14.71 -6.61 12.42
CA CYS A 74 -15.45 -6.82 11.18
C CYS A 74 -15.73 -8.31 10.93
N SER A 75 -16.93 -8.78 11.31
CA SER A 75 -17.34 -10.17 11.05
C SER A 75 -17.45 -10.50 9.55
N ASN A 76 -17.77 -9.50 8.70
CA ASN A 76 -17.78 -9.67 7.25
C ASN A 76 -16.38 -9.98 6.69
N LEU A 77 -15.34 -9.32 7.21
CA LEU A 77 -13.96 -9.60 6.81
C LEU A 77 -13.61 -11.08 7.07
N GLN A 78 -13.97 -11.59 8.25
CA GLN A 78 -13.72 -12.99 8.61
C GLN A 78 -14.45 -13.96 7.67
N ARG A 79 -15.74 -13.70 7.40
CA ARG A 79 -16.55 -14.54 6.49
C ARG A 79 -15.97 -14.55 5.08
N LEU A 80 -15.70 -13.38 4.50
CA LEU A 80 -15.19 -13.24 3.15
C LEU A 80 -13.78 -13.85 2.99
N ALA A 81 -12.86 -13.51 3.89
CA ALA A 81 -11.49 -14.01 3.82
C ALA A 81 -11.40 -15.55 3.92
N SER A 82 -12.37 -16.21 4.57
CA SER A 82 -12.44 -17.67 4.67
C SER A 82 -12.94 -18.38 3.40
N LYS A 83 -13.45 -17.64 2.41
CA LYS A 83 -14.05 -18.18 1.18
C LYS A 83 -13.48 -17.59 -0.12
N THR A 84 -12.69 -16.53 -0.03
CA THR A 84 -12.12 -15.86 -1.20
C THR A 84 -10.66 -16.26 -1.38
N THR A 85 -10.29 -16.63 -2.61
CA THR A 85 -8.92 -16.86 -3.02
C THR A 85 -8.48 -15.85 -4.07
N SER A 86 -7.18 -15.57 -4.13
CA SER A 86 -6.61 -14.79 -5.23
C SER A 86 -5.11 -15.03 -5.34
N ARG A 87 -4.56 -14.74 -6.52
CA ARG A 87 -3.12 -14.76 -6.81
C ARG A 87 -2.43 -13.44 -6.48
N LEU A 88 -3.18 -12.35 -6.31
CA LEU A 88 -2.61 -11.04 -6.05
C LEU A 88 -3.53 -10.25 -5.12
N ILE A 89 -3.03 -10.00 -3.92
CA ILE A 89 -3.81 -9.45 -2.80
C ILE A 89 -3.06 -8.29 -2.18
N PHE A 90 -3.76 -7.18 -1.97
CA PHE A 90 -3.35 -6.02 -1.19
C PHE A 90 -4.23 -5.97 0.06
N ALA A 91 -3.62 -5.79 1.23
CA ALA A 91 -4.35 -5.61 2.48
C ALA A 91 -3.72 -4.47 3.29
N HIS A 92 -4.56 -3.61 3.88
CA HIS A 92 -4.10 -2.42 4.58
C HIS A 92 -4.96 -2.15 5.80
N VAL A 93 -4.32 -1.72 6.89
CA VAL A 93 -4.98 -1.26 8.12
C VAL A 93 -4.54 0.16 8.43
N ARG A 94 -5.51 1.05 8.64
CA ARG A 94 -5.32 2.50 8.68
C ARG A 94 -5.12 3.01 10.10
N ALA A 95 -4.10 3.85 10.27
CA ALA A 95 -3.98 4.77 11.39
C ALA A 95 -3.98 6.19 10.83
N THR A 96 -4.99 6.99 11.20
CA THR A 96 -5.25 8.32 10.64
C THR A 96 -4.10 9.27 10.95
N THR A 97 -3.44 9.72 9.89
CA THR A 97 -2.54 10.88 9.89
C THR A 97 -3.23 12.10 9.30
N GLU A 98 -4.02 11.90 8.24
CA GLU A 98 -4.72 12.93 7.48
C GLU A 98 -6.12 12.44 7.08
N GLY A 99 -7.03 13.40 6.87
CA GLY A 99 -8.42 13.17 6.45
C GLY A 99 -9.36 12.70 7.56
N SER A 100 -10.66 12.76 7.29
CA SER A 100 -11.70 12.26 8.20
C SER A 100 -11.79 10.73 8.20
N LEU A 101 -12.60 10.17 9.10
CA LEU A 101 -12.99 8.77 9.05
C LEU A 101 -14.00 8.58 7.90
N SER A 102 -13.50 8.19 6.73
CA SER A 102 -14.29 7.86 5.54
C SER A 102 -13.72 6.63 4.85
N GLU A 103 -14.56 5.86 4.17
CA GLU A 103 -14.11 4.74 3.33
C GLU A 103 -13.25 5.24 2.17
N ASP A 104 -13.53 6.44 1.63
CA ASP A 104 -12.71 7.08 0.58
C ASP A 104 -11.28 7.40 1.04
N ASN A 105 -10.99 7.30 2.35
CA ASN A 105 -9.64 7.48 2.89
C ASN A 105 -8.97 6.14 3.24
N CYS A 106 -9.61 5.01 2.95
CA CYS A 106 -9.10 3.68 3.23
C CYS A 106 -8.42 3.11 1.98
N HIS A 107 -7.20 2.61 2.17
CA HIS A 107 -6.49 1.88 1.14
C HIS A 107 -7.07 0.46 0.97
N PRO A 108 -6.86 -0.20 -0.19
CA PRO A 108 -6.19 0.32 -1.38
C PRO A 108 -7.09 1.27 -2.19
N PHE A 109 -6.46 2.26 -2.85
CA PHE A 109 -7.11 3.04 -3.90
C PHE A 109 -7.02 2.31 -5.24
N CYS A 110 -7.88 2.60 -6.20
CA CYS A 110 -7.81 2.02 -7.53
C CYS A 110 -8.18 2.98 -8.67
N HIS A 111 -7.63 2.70 -9.85
CA HIS A 111 -8.06 3.28 -11.12
C HIS A 111 -7.86 2.25 -12.24
N GLY A 112 -8.94 1.82 -12.89
CA GLY A 112 -8.88 0.72 -13.86
C GLY A 112 -8.27 -0.53 -13.22
N SER A 113 -7.27 -1.12 -13.88
CA SER A 113 -6.57 -2.29 -13.33
C SER A 113 -5.54 -1.96 -12.26
N LEU A 114 -5.29 -0.69 -11.92
CA LEU A 114 -4.25 -0.32 -10.95
C LEU A 114 -4.81 -0.28 -9.52
N MET A 115 -4.12 -0.91 -8.56
CA MET A 115 -4.31 -0.71 -7.12
C MET A 115 -3.11 -0.03 -6.48
N TRP A 116 -3.35 0.80 -5.46
CA TRP A 116 -2.34 1.58 -4.76
C TRP A 116 -2.48 1.53 -3.24
N MET A 117 -1.36 1.37 -2.54
CA MET A 117 -1.25 1.49 -1.09
C MET A 117 -0.09 2.41 -0.68
N HIS A 118 -0.27 3.11 0.44
CA HIS A 118 0.77 3.90 1.07
C HIS A 118 0.82 3.63 2.58
N ASN A 119 2.02 3.35 3.10
CA ASN A 119 2.31 3.36 4.54
C ASN A 119 3.38 4.40 4.81
N GLY A 120 2.97 5.47 5.47
CA GLY A 120 3.81 6.63 5.73
C GLY A 120 2.98 7.89 5.69
N GLY A 121 3.58 8.97 5.25
CA GLY A 121 2.94 10.28 5.19
C GLY A 121 3.88 11.35 4.69
N LEU A 122 3.32 12.36 4.03
CA LEU A 122 4.00 13.59 3.63
C LEU A 122 3.85 14.62 4.76
N GLN A 123 4.84 14.72 5.67
CA GLN A 123 4.72 15.54 6.88
C GLN A 123 4.52 17.05 6.60
N CYS A 124 4.97 17.53 5.45
CA CYS A 124 4.80 18.92 5.01
C CYS A 124 3.64 19.08 4.01
N TRP A 125 2.61 18.23 4.11
CA TRP A 125 1.47 18.19 3.18
C TRP A 125 0.82 19.56 2.92
N LYS A 126 0.68 20.40 3.96
CA LYS A 126 0.13 21.76 3.84
C LYS A 126 0.84 22.64 2.80
N TYR A 127 2.13 22.43 2.55
CA TYR A 127 2.92 23.19 1.57
C TYR A 127 3.03 22.51 0.21
N ILE A 128 2.81 21.19 0.16
CA ILE A 128 2.91 20.41 -1.07
C ILE A 128 1.58 20.39 -1.83
N LYS A 129 0.45 20.30 -1.11
CA LYS A 129 -0.87 20.01 -1.69
C LYS A 129 -1.22 20.90 -2.88
N ARG A 130 -1.05 22.22 -2.75
CA ARG A 130 -1.38 23.16 -3.82
C ARG A 130 -0.53 22.93 -5.08
N LYS A 131 0.78 22.82 -4.92
CA LYS A 131 1.71 22.59 -6.03
C LYS A 131 1.48 21.25 -6.72
N LEU A 132 1.23 20.21 -5.92
CA LEU A 132 0.87 18.90 -6.46
C LEU A 132 -0.43 19.00 -7.26
N GLY A 133 -1.47 19.63 -6.72
CA GLY A 133 -2.74 19.83 -7.41
C GLY A 133 -2.58 20.58 -8.74
N ASP A 134 -1.85 21.69 -8.75
CA ASP A 134 -1.60 22.51 -9.95
C ASP A 134 -0.80 21.74 -11.02
N ARG A 135 -0.06 20.70 -10.64
CA ARG A 135 0.73 19.85 -11.54
C ARG A 135 -0.12 18.78 -12.24
N LEU A 136 -1.23 18.35 -11.65
CA LEU A 136 -2.08 17.29 -12.20
C LEU A 136 -2.88 17.79 -13.42
N ALA A 137 -3.08 16.93 -14.42
CA ALA A 137 -4.13 17.18 -15.40
C ALA A 137 -5.52 17.07 -14.75
N ASP A 138 -6.50 17.84 -15.25
CA ASP A 138 -7.84 17.96 -14.66
C ASP A 138 -8.49 16.62 -14.31
N LYS A 139 -8.42 15.63 -15.21
CA LYS A 139 -9.04 14.32 -14.95
C LYS A 139 -8.44 13.57 -13.75
N TRP A 140 -7.14 13.75 -13.47
CA TRP A 140 -6.48 13.13 -12.33
C TRP A 140 -6.74 13.91 -11.05
N TYR A 141 -6.80 15.24 -11.16
CA TYR A 141 -7.22 16.11 -10.06
C TYR A 141 -8.66 15.81 -9.61
N LEU A 142 -9.59 15.74 -10.57
CA LEU A 142 -11.01 15.48 -10.34
C LEU A 142 -11.32 14.02 -9.96
N GLY A 143 -10.35 13.11 -10.15
CA GLY A 143 -10.47 11.70 -9.77
C GLY A 143 -10.14 11.43 -8.30
N VAL A 144 -9.71 12.45 -7.53
CA VAL A 144 -9.46 12.33 -6.10
C VAL A 144 -10.79 12.52 -5.35
N HIS A 145 -11.18 11.53 -4.54
CA HIS A 145 -12.44 11.51 -3.80
C HIS A 145 -12.26 11.76 -2.30
N GLY A 146 -11.23 11.17 -1.71
CA GLY A 146 -10.84 11.37 -0.33
C GLY A 146 -10.00 12.62 -0.11
N ALA A 147 -9.39 12.68 1.08
CA ALA A 147 -8.66 13.85 1.57
C ALA A 147 -7.19 13.55 1.92
N THR A 148 -6.75 12.30 1.77
CA THR A 148 -5.42 11.86 2.19
C THR A 148 -4.34 12.27 1.19
N ASP A 149 -3.16 12.62 1.69
CA ASP A 149 -1.95 12.75 0.89
C ASP A 149 -1.69 11.53 0.00
N SER A 150 -1.98 10.34 0.51
CA SER A 150 -1.82 9.04 -0.14
C SER A 150 -2.58 8.93 -1.47
N GLU A 151 -3.82 9.40 -1.52
CA GLU A 151 -4.65 9.39 -2.73
C GLU A 151 -4.20 10.46 -3.73
N TRP A 152 -3.83 11.64 -3.24
CA TRP A 152 -3.25 12.69 -4.09
C TRP A 152 -1.93 12.23 -4.74
N VAL A 153 -1.11 11.48 -4.01
CA VAL A 153 0.10 10.86 -4.57
C VAL A 153 -0.25 9.77 -5.59
N PHE A 154 -1.33 9.01 -5.38
CA PHE A 154 -1.80 8.07 -6.40
C PHE A 154 -2.22 8.80 -7.69
N ALA A 155 -2.95 9.91 -7.59
CA ALA A 155 -3.27 10.74 -8.74
C ALA A 155 -2.01 11.28 -9.45
N LEU A 156 -0.97 11.68 -8.69
CA LEU A 156 0.33 12.07 -9.25
C LEU A 156 1.03 10.91 -9.97
N PHE A 157 0.94 9.69 -9.44
CA PHE A 157 1.46 8.49 -10.10
C PHE A 157 0.73 8.22 -11.43
N LEU A 158 -0.61 8.33 -11.45
CA LEU A 158 -1.41 8.13 -12.66
C LEU A 158 -1.08 9.18 -13.74
N ASP A 159 -1.01 10.45 -13.38
CA ASP A 159 -0.59 11.54 -14.29
C ASP A 159 0.83 11.31 -14.82
N THR A 160 1.75 10.88 -13.95
CA THR A 160 3.14 10.59 -14.33
C THR A 160 3.22 9.43 -15.32
N LEU A 161 2.52 8.33 -15.04
CA LEU A 161 2.48 7.15 -15.91
C LEU A 161 1.90 7.50 -17.29
N GLU A 162 0.84 8.31 -17.33
CA GLU A 162 0.25 8.79 -18.57
C GLU A 162 1.21 9.65 -19.39
N ARG A 163 1.91 10.59 -18.76
CA ARG A 163 2.89 11.46 -19.44
C ARG A 163 4.10 10.68 -19.97
N MET A 164 4.35 9.50 -19.43
CA MET A 164 5.33 8.54 -19.98
C MET A 164 4.78 7.75 -21.18
N GLY A 165 3.55 8.03 -21.63
CA GLY A 165 2.91 7.37 -22.78
C GLY A 165 2.12 6.12 -22.42
N ASN A 166 1.89 5.82 -21.14
CA ASN A 166 1.14 4.65 -20.70
C ASN A 166 -0.23 5.07 -20.15
N ASN A 167 -1.31 4.81 -20.87
CA ASN A 167 -2.65 5.25 -20.45
C ASN A 167 -3.19 4.43 -19.26
N PRO A 168 -3.33 5.00 -18.05
CA PRO A 168 -3.80 4.24 -16.88
C PRO A 168 -5.28 3.81 -16.99
N SER A 169 -6.06 4.47 -17.84
CA SER A 169 -7.48 4.16 -18.08
C SER A 169 -7.69 3.11 -19.18
N LYS A 170 -6.62 2.67 -19.85
CA LYS A 170 -6.65 1.65 -20.90
C LYS A 170 -5.46 0.70 -20.71
N PRO A 171 -5.49 -0.14 -19.65
CA PRO A 171 -4.39 -1.04 -19.35
C PRO A 171 -4.19 -2.04 -20.49
N PRO A 172 -2.94 -2.41 -20.81
CA PRO A 172 -2.68 -3.47 -21.79
C PRO A 172 -3.22 -4.82 -21.30
N PRO A 173 -3.59 -5.76 -22.20
CA PRO A 173 -4.15 -7.07 -21.83
C PRO A 173 -3.25 -7.94 -20.93
N HIS A 174 -1.95 -7.65 -20.87
CA HIS A 174 -0.96 -8.39 -20.09
C HIS A 174 -0.30 -7.50 -19.03
N GLY A 175 -0.97 -6.42 -18.65
CA GLY A 175 -0.44 -5.41 -17.74
C GLY A 175 0.55 -4.45 -18.41
N PHE A 176 0.91 -3.42 -17.66
CA PHE A 176 1.98 -2.51 -18.02
C PHE A 176 3.33 -3.22 -17.90
N ARG A 177 4.33 -2.72 -18.64
CA ARG A 177 5.70 -3.19 -18.46
C ARG A 177 6.14 -2.89 -17.02
N PRO A 178 6.71 -3.86 -16.27
CA PRO A 178 7.19 -3.60 -14.90
C PRO A 178 8.17 -2.42 -14.82
N ALA A 179 9.01 -2.27 -15.85
CA ALA A 179 9.93 -1.14 -15.97
C ALA A 179 9.22 0.22 -16.06
N ALA A 180 8.07 0.29 -16.74
CA ALA A 180 7.30 1.52 -16.85
C ALA A 180 6.67 1.90 -15.50
N LEU A 181 6.09 0.93 -14.78
CA LEU A 181 5.56 1.16 -13.43
C LEU A 181 6.66 1.59 -12.45
N ARG A 182 7.84 0.94 -12.52
CA ARG A 182 9.01 1.31 -11.72
C ARG A 182 9.48 2.73 -12.01
N GLU A 183 9.60 3.09 -13.29
CA GLU A 183 10.05 4.43 -13.68
C GLU A 183 9.02 5.50 -13.28
N ALA A 184 7.73 5.23 -13.44
CA ALA A 184 6.66 6.11 -12.97
C ALA A 184 6.72 6.33 -11.45
N MET A 185 6.95 5.27 -10.69
CA MET A 185 7.13 5.34 -9.23
C MET A 185 8.34 6.20 -8.85
N LEU A 186 9.49 6.00 -9.50
CA LEU A 186 10.70 6.79 -9.24
C LEU A 186 10.50 8.28 -9.59
N LYS A 187 9.85 8.58 -10.71
CA LYS A 187 9.50 9.96 -11.09
C LYS A 187 8.48 10.59 -10.14
N THR A 188 7.54 9.80 -9.62
CA THR A 188 6.59 10.26 -8.60
C THR A 188 7.32 10.66 -7.32
N ILE A 189 8.20 9.80 -6.80
CA ILE A 189 9.03 10.10 -5.62
C ILE A 189 9.92 11.32 -5.87
N LYS A 190 10.54 11.42 -7.05
CA LYS A 190 11.35 12.58 -7.42
C LYS A 190 10.53 13.88 -7.38
N GLN A 191 9.33 13.90 -7.96
CA GLN A 191 8.46 15.09 -7.93
C GLN A 191 8.08 15.49 -6.50
N ILE A 192 7.80 14.52 -5.62
CA ILE A 192 7.54 14.79 -4.20
C ILE A 192 8.77 15.45 -3.55
N ASN A 193 9.97 14.92 -3.78
CA ASN A 193 11.20 15.52 -3.27
C ASN A 193 11.46 16.93 -3.82
N ASP A 194 11.15 17.17 -5.10
CA ASP A 194 11.27 18.48 -5.70
C ASP A 194 10.29 19.47 -5.02
N PHE A 195 9.04 19.07 -4.76
CA PHE A 195 8.08 19.90 -4.01
C PHE A 195 8.55 20.23 -2.59
N ILE A 196 9.17 19.26 -1.90
CA ILE A 196 9.75 19.47 -0.57
C ILE A 196 10.92 20.47 -0.64
N ALA A 197 11.80 20.32 -1.64
CA ALA A 197 12.97 21.17 -1.82
C ALA A 197 12.61 22.63 -2.17
N GLU A 198 11.43 22.86 -2.74
CA GLU A 198 10.92 24.20 -3.02
C GLU A 198 10.24 24.90 -1.83
N ILE A 199 10.14 24.24 -0.66
CA ILE A 199 9.64 24.90 0.55
C ILE A 199 10.72 25.87 1.04
N PRO A 200 10.43 27.18 1.20
CA PRO A 200 11.43 28.15 1.63
C PRO A 200 12.03 27.80 2.99
N GLN A 201 13.36 27.88 3.12
CA GLN A 201 14.06 27.57 4.37
C GLN A 201 13.55 28.41 5.55
N SER A 202 13.21 29.68 5.31
CA SER A 202 12.62 30.57 6.32
C SER A 202 11.28 30.05 6.86
N VAL A 203 10.46 29.44 6.01
CA VAL A 203 9.19 28.82 6.42
C VAL A 203 9.46 27.57 7.27
N ILE A 204 10.42 26.74 6.85
CA ILE A 204 10.81 25.54 7.59
C ILE A 204 11.27 25.90 9.00
N GLU A 205 12.12 26.92 9.13
CA GLU A 205 12.67 27.36 10.42
C GLU A 205 11.63 28.08 11.28
N HIS A 206 10.88 29.02 10.71
CA HIS A 206 9.92 29.84 11.47
C HIS A 206 8.70 29.05 11.95
N GLU A 207 8.21 28.10 11.14
CA GLU A 207 7.05 27.28 11.47
C GLU A 207 7.43 25.89 12.00
N ASN A 208 8.73 25.60 12.16
CA ASN A 208 9.26 24.30 12.59
C ASN A 208 8.68 23.12 11.78
N VAL A 209 8.72 23.24 10.45
CA VAL A 209 8.07 22.31 9.53
C VAL A 209 8.85 21.00 9.46
N ASN A 210 8.20 19.89 9.79
CA ASN A 210 8.79 18.57 9.54
C ASN A 210 8.70 18.23 8.04
N THR A 211 9.84 18.07 7.38
CA THR A 211 9.95 17.73 5.95
C THR A 211 10.25 16.24 5.70
N GLN A 212 10.43 15.46 6.76
CA GLN A 212 10.66 14.02 6.69
C GLN A 212 9.40 13.32 6.16
N CYS A 213 9.47 12.74 4.98
CA CYS A 213 8.35 12.02 4.38
C CYS A 213 8.71 10.53 4.29
N LEU A 214 7.81 9.68 4.76
CA LEU A 214 7.94 8.22 4.69
C LEU A 214 7.07 7.74 3.54
N LEU A 215 7.67 7.13 2.52
CA LEU A 215 7.02 6.85 1.24
C LEU A 215 7.09 5.35 0.90
N ASN A 216 6.56 4.50 1.79
CA ASN A 216 6.42 3.08 1.48
C ASN A 216 5.16 2.90 0.63
N PHE A 217 5.33 2.93 -0.69
CA PHE A 217 4.27 2.74 -1.65
C PHE A 217 4.23 1.29 -2.14
N ALA A 218 3.05 0.83 -2.52
CA ALA A 218 2.86 -0.39 -3.29
C ALA A 218 1.85 -0.12 -4.40
N VAL A 219 2.20 -0.47 -5.64
CA VAL A 219 1.31 -0.41 -6.80
C VAL A 219 1.32 -1.74 -7.54
N THR A 220 0.16 -2.12 -8.05
CA THR A 220 -0.02 -3.29 -8.90
C THR A 220 -0.99 -3.00 -10.02
N ASP A 221 -0.82 -3.66 -11.15
CA ASP A 221 -1.72 -3.61 -12.30
C ASP A 221 -2.46 -4.94 -12.54
N GLY A 222 -2.39 -5.86 -11.57
CA GLY A 222 -2.90 -7.24 -11.67
C GLY A 222 -1.86 -8.26 -12.15
N HIS A 223 -0.73 -7.80 -12.71
CA HIS A 223 0.32 -8.65 -13.27
C HIS A 223 1.67 -8.45 -12.58
N SER A 224 2.00 -7.21 -12.26
CA SER A 224 3.26 -6.75 -11.72
C SER A 224 3.03 -5.97 -10.44
N VAL A 225 3.98 -6.05 -9.50
CA VAL A 225 3.93 -5.31 -8.24
C VAL A 225 5.22 -4.51 -8.12
N ILE A 226 5.10 -3.22 -7.80
CA ILE A 226 6.22 -2.35 -7.43
C ILE A 226 6.00 -1.90 -5.98
N CYS A 227 6.98 -2.15 -5.12
CA CYS A 227 6.99 -1.65 -3.75
C CYS A 227 8.21 -0.75 -3.53
N THR A 228 8.06 0.27 -2.67
CA THR A 228 9.16 1.14 -2.25
C THR A 228 9.32 1.08 -0.74
N ARG A 229 10.57 1.17 -0.27
CA ARG A 229 10.91 1.55 1.11
C ARG A 229 11.74 2.82 1.02
N TYR A 230 11.18 3.95 1.43
CA TYR A 230 11.83 5.25 1.20
C TYR A 230 11.53 6.25 2.31
N VAL A 231 12.53 7.09 2.61
CA VAL A 231 12.42 8.27 3.47
C VAL A 231 13.13 9.43 2.77
N SER A 232 12.53 10.63 2.81
CA SER A 232 13.13 11.83 2.19
C SER A 232 14.33 12.39 2.96
N SER A 233 14.51 11.95 4.22
CA SER A 233 15.62 12.33 5.08
C SER A 233 16.88 11.50 4.82
N LYS A 234 18.05 12.12 5.02
CA LYS A 234 19.35 11.44 4.92
C LYS A 234 19.77 10.75 6.22
N THR A 235 19.16 11.11 7.34
CA THR A 235 19.57 10.67 8.68
C THR A 235 18.55 9.77 9.34
N ASP A 236 17.27 9.92 8.98
CA ASP A 236 16.20 9.17 9.62
C ASP A 236 15.99 7.80 8.97
N GLU A 237 15.42 6.88 9.74
CA GLU A 237 15.07 5.56 9.24
C GLU A 237 13.76 5.59 8.42
N ALA A 238 13.74 4.86 7.31
CA ALA A 238 12.50 4.57 6.59
C ALA A 238 11.63 3.59 7.39
N ALA A 239 10.31 3.74 7.28
CA ALA A 239 9.36 2.80 7.85
C ALA A 239 9.68 1.36 7.43
N SER A 240 9.46 0.42 8.34
CA SER A 240 9.69 -1.00 8.15
C SER A 240 8.97 -1.54 6.90
N LEU A 241 9.68 -2.38 6.14
CA LEU A 241 9.13 -3.15 5.02
C LEU A 241 9.98 -4.41 4.84
N TYR A 242 9.33 -5.56 4.97
CA TYR A 242 9.93 -6.88 4.84
C TYR A 242 9.44 -7.54 3.57
N TYR A 243 10.27 -8.40 3.00
CA TYR A 243 9.84 -9.27 1.91
C TYR A 243 10.29 -10.70 2.16
N SER A 244 9.48 -11.66 1.72
CA SER A 244 9.82 -13.08 1.67
C SER A 244 9.39 -13.66 0.35
N SER A 245 10.12 -14.67 -0.13
CA SER A 245 9.81 -15.37 -1.37
C SER A 245 10.13 -16.85 -1.25
N GLY A 246 9.29 -17.70 -1.83
CA GLY A 246 9.41 -19.15 -1.77
C GLY A 246 8.36 -19.86 -2.61
N SER A 247 8.22 -21.16 -2.41
CA SER A 247 7.27 -22.01 -3.14
C SER A 247 6.03 -22.38 -2.34
N SER A 248 6.03 -22.21 -1.01
CA SER A 248 4.81 -22.41 -0.22
C SER A 248 4.74 -21.59 1.06
N TRP A 249 3.51 -21.19 1.41
CA TRP A 249 3.15 -20.54 2.67
C TRP A 249 2.20 -21.45 3.45
N ARG A 250 2.69 -22.03 4.55
CA ARG A 250 1.96 -23.05 5.34
C ARG A 250 2.19 -22.86 6.83
N ASP A 251 1.17 -23.16 7.63
CA ASP A 251 1.27 -23.26 9.09
C ASP A 251 2.01 -24.56 9.46
N LYS A 252 3.15 -24.44 10.14
CA LYS A 252 3.97 -25.61 10.54
C LYS A 252 3.61 -26.19 11.90
N SER A 253 2.91 -25.43 12.76
CA SER A 253 2.66 -25.85 14.15
C SER A 253 1.18 -25.93 14.51
N SER A 254 0.27 -25.61 13.58
CA SER A 254 -1.18 -25.50 13.81
C SER A 254 -1.56 -24.41 14.82
N LYS A 255 -0.65 -23.45 15.07
CA LYS A 255 -0.85 -22.31 15.97
C LYS A 255 -0.75 -20.96 15.25
N GLY A 256 -0.86 -20.95 13.91
CA GLY A 256 -0.68 -19.76 13.09
C GLY A 256 0.80 -19.38 12.89
N GLU A 257 1.73 -20.30 13.12
CA GLU A 257 3.16 -20.10 12.85
C GLU A 257 3.44 -20.43 11.37
N PHE A 258 2.89 -19.59 10.50
CA PHE A 258 3.11 -19.70 9.07
C PHE A 258 4.56 -19.42 8.71
N GLN A 259 5.12 -20.23 7.81
CA GLN A 259 6.46 -20.06 7.30
C GLN A 259 6.49 -20.11 5.78
N MET A 260 7.43 -19.36 5.22
CA MET A 260 7.75 -19.40 3.80
C MET A 260 8.80 -20.48 3.57
N ASP A 261 8.42 -21.56 2.88
CA ASP A 261 9.34 -22.63 2.49
C ASP A 261 9.88 -22.40 1.08
N ARG A 262 11.17 -22.74 0.89
CA ARG A 262 11.84 -22.81 -0.41
C ARG A 262 12.17 -24.27 -0.69
N GLN A 263 11.27 -24.96 -1.39
CA GLN A 263 11.48 -26.37 -1.77
C GLN A 263 12.36 -26.52 -3.02
N ASP A 264 12.51 -25.45 -3.80
CA ASP A 264 13.17 -25.41 -5.10
C ASP A 264 13.90 -24.07 -5.32
N LYS A 265 14.63 -23.95 -6.45
CA LYS A 265 15.34 -22.70 -6.81
C LYS A 265 14.40 -21.61 -7.32
N GLY A 266 13.14 -21.94 -7.64
CA GLY A 266 12.12 -21.00 -8.05
C GLY A 266 11.47 -20.27 -6.86
N ALA A 267 10.86 -19.12 -7.13
CA ALA A 267 9.98 -18.45 -6.18
C ALA A 267 8.60 -18.31 -6.82
N ASP A 268 7.67 -19.18 -6.42
CA ASP A 268 6.28 -19.16 -6.90
C ASP A 268 5.43 -18.11 -6.22
N MET A 269 5.87 -17.59 -5.07
CA MET A 269 5.18 -16.52 -4.36
C MET A 269 6.11 -15.55 -3.70
N VAL A 270 5.61 -14.33 -3.55
CA VAL A 270 6.25 -13.20 -2.87
C VAL A 270 5.24 -12.60 -1.90
N LEU A 271 5.73 -12.35 -0.68
CA LEU A 271 5.02 -11.60 0.34
C LEU A 271 5.83 -10.34 0.64
N VAL A 272 5.18 -9.19 0.69
CA VAL A 272 5.78 -7.93 1.16
C VAL A 272 4.90 -7.39 2.28
N ALA A 273 5.46 -7.12 3.45
CA ALA A 273 4.68 -6.76 4.62
C ALA A 273 5.37 -5.66 5.42
N SER A 274 4.58 -4.80 6.05
CA SER A 274 5.11 -3.77 6.94
C SER A 274 5.78 -4.38 8.18
N GLU A 275 5.31 -5.55 8.63
CA GLU A 275 5.94 -6.37 9.66
C GLU A 275 5.89 -7.85 9.26
N PRO A 276 6.85 -8.69 9.70
CA PRO A 276 6.79 -10.13 9.46
C PRO A 276 5.50 -10.73 10.01
N LEU A 277 4.84 -11.62 9.25
CA LEU A 277 3.58 -12.26 9.68
C LEU A 277 3.80 -13.32 10.76
N THR A 278 5.05 -13.72 10.92
CA THR A 278 5.58 -14.57 11.97
C THR A 278 6.96 -14.05 12.33
N PHE A 279 7.24 -13.95 13.64
CA PHE A 279 8.58 -13.71 14.13
C PHE A 279 9.18 -15.08 14.45
N ASP A 280 10.28 -15.44 13.78
CA ASP A 280 11.06 -16.60 14.19
C ASP A 280 11.52 -16.36 15.64
N ARG A 281 11.30 -17.35 16.51
CA ARG A 281 11.83 -17.36 17.88
C ARG A 281 13.24 -17.90 17.91
#